data_AF-A0A2T2SKX4-F1
#
_entry.id   AF-A0A2T2SKX4-F1
#
_cell.length_a   1.000
_cell.length_b   1.000
_cell.length_c   1.000
_cell.angle_alpha   90.00
_cell.angle_beta   90.00
_cell.angle_gamma   90.00
#
_symmetry.space_group_name_H-M   'P 1'
#
loop_
_entity.id
_entity.type
_entity.pdbx_description
1 polymer ?
#
loop_
_entity_poly.entity_id
_entity_poly.type
_entity_poly.pdbx_seq_one_letter_code
_entity_poly.pdbx_strand_id
1 'polypeptide(L)' 'LYTIDELKGRQIIGVVNVPPKQIGPFTSEFLVTGFYRDNGDVVLAEPEQAVPDGSALA' A
#
# COMPACT_ATOMS: atom_id res chain seq x y z
N LEU A 1 9.74 9.90 -0.69
CA LEU A 1 10.01 8.89 -1.72
C LEU A 1 9.13 9.02 -2.94
N TYR A 2 7.85 9.35 -2.76
CA TYR A 2 6.88 9.41 -3.84
C TYR A 2 6.09 10.71 -3.77
N THR A 3 5.69 11.21 -4.92
CA THR A 3 4.74 12.29 -5.11
C THR A 3 3.35 11.71 -5.37
N ILE A 4 2.30 12.55 -5.27
CA ILE A 4 0.92 12.12 -5.54
C ILE A 4 0.77 11.60 -6.97
N ASP A 5 1.43 12.24 -7.94
CA ASP A 5 1.32 11.85 -9.34
C ASP A 5 2.05 10.54 -9.65
N GLU A 6 3.17 10.26 -8.98
CA GLU A 6 3.89 8.98 -9.11
C GLU A 6 3.11 7.79 -8.53
N LEU A 7 2.14 8.03 -7.64
CA LEU A 7 1.32 6.96 -7.05
C LEU A 7 0.16 6.55 -7.96
N LYS A 8 -0.25 7.40 -8.90
CA LYS A 8 -1.38 7.10 -9.79
C LYS A 8 -1.01 5.95 -10.73
N GLY A 9 -1.79 4.88 -10.71
CA GLY A 9 -1.58 3.70 -11.57
C GLY A 9 -0.48 2.74 -11.10
N ARG A 10 0.18 3.02 -9.97
CA ARG A 10 1.16 2.10 -9.38
C ARG A 10 0.47 0.94 -8.67
N GLN A 11 0.94 -0.28 -8.91
CA GLN A 11 0.47 -1.46 -8.19
C GLN A 11 1.12 -1.53 -6.80
N ILE A 12 0.32 -1.92 -5.80
CA ILE A 12 0.73 -2.06 -4.41
C ILE A 12 0.25 -3.39 -3.86
N ILE A 13 0.84 -3.82 -2.75
CA ILE A 13 0.35 -4.93 -1.95
C ILE A 13 -0.38 -4.38 -0.73
N GLY A 14 -1.58 -4.88 -0.45
CA GLY A 14 -2.40 -4.44 0.68
C GLY A 14 -3.14 -5.59 1.37
N VAL A 15 -3.35 -5.43 2.68
CA VAL A 15 -4.19 -6.35 3.48
C VAL A 15 -5.61 -5.77 3.52
N VAL A 16 -6.57 -6.51 2.95
CA VAL A 16 -7.94 -6.03 2.68
C VAL A 16 -8.99 -6.53 3.67
N ASN A 17 -8.64 -7.45 4.56
CA ASN A 17 -9.56 -8.06 5.53
C ASN A 17 -9.36 -7.53 6.96
N VAL A 18 -8.81 -6.33 7.10
CA VAL A 18 -8.64 -5.65 8.39
C VAL A 18 -9.90 -4.84 8.72
N PRO A 19 -10.27 -4.69 10.00
CA PRO A 19 -11.32 -3.76 10.39
C PRO A 19 -10.99 -2.33 9.94
N PRO A 20 -11.98 -1.52 9.54
CA PRO A 20 -11.76 -0.12 9.20
C PRO A 20 -11.08 0.64 10.35
N LYS A 21 -10.06 1.43 10.01
CA LYS A 21 -9.28 2.21 10.98
C LYS A 21 -9.56 3.70 10.82
N GLN A 22 -10.06 4.33 11.89
CA GLN A 22 -10.20 5.78 11.96
C GLN A 22 -8.83 6.45 12.14
N ILE A 23 -8.50 7.39 11.25
CA ILE A 23 -7.26 8.18 11.25
C ILE A 23 -7.65 9.66 11.11
N GLY A 24 -7.80 10.35 12.25
CA GLY A 24 -8.32 11.71 12.25
C GLY A 24 -9.71 11.76 11.62
N PRO A 25 -9.97 12.59 10.58
CA PRO A 25 -11.26 12.64 9.89
C PRO A 25 -11.43 11.55 8.79
N PHE A 26 -10.41 10.74 8.53
CA PHE A 26 -10.41 9.76 7.45
C PHE A 26 -10.58 8.33 7.97
N THR A 27 -11.36 7.51 7.28
CA THR A 27 -11.52 6.08 7.58
C THR A 27 -10.80 5.26 6.53
N SER A 28 -9.78 4.52 6.96
CA SER A 28 -9.00 3.61 6.10
C SER A 28 -9.62 2.21 6.15
N GLU A 29 -9.92 1.63 4.98
CA GLU A 29 -10.56 0.30 4.86
C GLU A 29 -9.57 -0.85 4.67
N PHE A 30 -8.32 -0.55 4.36
CA PHE A 30 -7.28 -1.55 4.10
C PHE A 30 -5.91 -1.00 4.49
N LEU A 31 -4.95 -1.91 4.72
CA LEU A 31 -3.57 -1.54 5.02
C LEU A 31 -2.70 -1.67 3.77
N VAL A 32 -2.17 -0.57 3.26
CA VAL A 32 -1.07 -0.59 2.27
C VAL A 32 0.20 -1.09 2.95
N THR A 33 0.93 -2.02 2.32
CA THR A 33 2.13 -2.64 2.89
C THR A 33 3.43 -2.03 2.34
N GLY A 34 4.51 -2.18 3.10
CA GLY A 34 5.82 -1.66 2.76
C GLY A 34 6.88 -2.02 3.81
N PHE A 35 8.10 -1.57 3.57
CA PHE A 35 9.26 -1.82 4.44
C PHE A 35 9.82 -0.50 4.95
N TYR A 36 10.18 -0.46 6.22
CA TYR A 36 10.92 0.68 6.79
C TYR A 36 12.38 0.64 6.32
N ARG A 37 12.91 1.82 6.01
CA ARG A 37 14.35 2.06 5.90
C ARG A 37 14.93 2.46 7.24
N ASP A 38 16.26 2.49 7.32
CA ASP A 38 16.99 2.89 8.54
C ASP A 38 16.63 4.30 9.03
N ASN A 39 16.19 5.19 8.13
CA ASN A 39 15.76 6.55 8.46
C ASN A 39 14.25 6.66 8.81
N GLY A 40 13.52 5.55 8.85
CA GLY A 40 12.09 5.51 9.14
C GLY A 40 11.16 5.75 7.94
N ASP A 41 11.70 6.03 6.75
CA ASP A 41 10.90 6.14 5.53
C ASP A 41 10.31 4.78 5.12
N VAL A 42 9.14 4.79 4.46
CA VAL A 42 8.47 3.58 3.98
C VAL A 42 8.65 3.41 2.48
N VAL A 43 9.18 2.26 2.06
CA VAL A 43 9.19 1.78 0.67
C VAL A 43 7.95 0.91 0.45
N LEU A 44 7.13 1.23 -0.55
CA LEU A 44 5.95 0.43 -0.86
C LEU A 44 6.35 -0.95 -1.37
N ALA A 45 5.66 -1.99 -0.90
CA ALA A 45 5.76 -3.32 -1.47
C ALA A 45 4.89 -3.40 -2.73
N GLU A 46 5.47 -3.94 -3.80
CA GLU A 46 4.85 -4.07 -5.11
C GLU A 46 5.23 -5.42 -5.73
N PRO A 47 4.39 -5.99 -6.61
CA PRO A 47 4.79 -7.14 -7.38
C PRO A 47 5.91 -6.74 -8.37
N GLU A 48 6.90 -7.61 -8.56
CA GLU A 48 8.02 -7.37 -9.50
C GLU A 48 7.53 -7.16 -10.94
N GLN A 49 6.43 -7.80 -11.30
CA GLN A 49 5.78 -7.70 -12.61
C GLN A 49 4.31 -7.35 -12.46
N ALA A 50 3.72 -6.79 -13.51
CA ALA A 50 2.30 -6.47 -13.49
C ALA A 50 1.46 -7.74 -13.37
N VAL A 51 0.50 -7.72 -12.45
CA VAL A 51 -0.47 -8.80 -12.22
C VAL A 51 -1.90 -8.25 -12.26
N PRO A 52 -2.94 -9.06 -12.46
CA PRO A 52 -4.32 -8.58 -12.35
C PRO A 52 -4.59 -7.96 -10.97
N ASP A 53 -5.27 -6.82 -10.92
CA ASP A 53 -5.65 -6.20 -9.65
C ASP A 53 -6.58 -7.13 -8.84
N GLY A 54 -6.33 -7.21 -7.53
CA GLY A 54 -7.04 -8.13 -6.63
C GLY A 54 -6.46 -9.55 -6.59
N SER A 55 -5.35 -9.81 -7.29
CA SER A 55 -4.60 -11.07 -7.14
C SER A 55 -4.20 -11.28 -5.68
N ALA A 56 -4.54 -12.45 -5.13
CA ALA A 56 -4.18 -12.79 -3.76
C ALA A 56 -2.67 -13.00 -3.64
N LEU A 57 -2.06 -12.35 -2.66
CA LEU A 57 -0.69 -12.66 -2.24
C LEU A 57 -0.68 -14.07 -1.64
N ALA A 58 0.21 -14.93 -2.16
CA ALA A 58 0.36 -16.32 -1.74
C ALA A 58 1.48 -16.48 -0.70
#